data_AF-A0A7W1CPD8-F1
#
_entry.id   AF-A0A7W1CPD8-F1
#
_cell.length_a   1.000
_cell.length_b   1.000
_cell.length_c   1.000
_cell.angle_alpha   90.00
_cell.angle_beta   90.00
_cell.angle_gamma   90.00
#
_symmetry.space_group_name_H-M   'P 1'
#
loop_
_entity.id
_entity.type
_entity.pdbx_description
1 polymer ?
#
loop_
_entity_poly.entity_id
_entity_poly.type
_entity_poly.pdbx_seq_one_letter_code
_entity_poly.pdbx_strand_id
1 'polypeptide(L)'
;MRLQFADPGDHPDVVRLPFGMDLADWDLPHIHGVLGLHRHVVRLVELGDEAARVSYVVKELPDHLARREYRLLRGLVEDRLPTVVVV
;
A
#
# COMPACT_ATOMS: atom_id res chain seq x y z
N MET A 1 -17.94 15.17 -5.94
CA MET A 1 -16.47 15.05 -5.77
C MET A 1 -16.24 14.20 -4.53
N ARG A 2 -15.64 13.01 -4.66
CA ARG A 2 -15.36 12.12 -3.51
C ARG A 2 -13.99 12.50 -2.96
N LEU A 3 -13.97 13.15 -1.80
CA LEU A 3 -12.74 13.39 -1.05
C LEU A 3 -12.34 12.06 -0.42
N GLN A 4 -11.11 11.61 -0.68
CA GLN A 4 -10.55 10.41 -0.07
C GLN A 4 -9.54 10.87 0.96
N PHE A 5 -9.95 10.85 2.23
CA PHE A 5 -9.05 11.02 3.37
C PHE A 5 -8.67 9.61 3.82
N ALA A 6 -7.39 9.35 3.95
CA ALA A 6 -6.89 8.18 4.66
C ALA A 6 -6.00 8.72 5.77
N ASP A 7 -6.44 8.55 7.01
CA ASP A 7 -5.61 8.74 8.18
C ASP A 7 -4.82 7.44 8.39
N PRO A 8 -3.49 7.47 8.61
CA PRO A 8 -2.75 6.26 9.00
C PRO A 8 -3.38 5.51 10.19
N GLY A 9 -4.07 6.22 11.09
CA GLY A 9 -4.85 5.64 12.18
C GLY A 9 -6.06 4.81 11.74
N ASP A 10 -6.56 5.00 10.51
CA ASP A 10 -7.65 4.22 9.91
C ASP A 10 -7.16 2.86 9.36
N HIS A 11 -5.85 2.58 9.42
CA HIS A 11 -5.23 1.39 8.86
C HIS A 11 -4.44 0.57 9.90
N PRO A 12 -5.02 0.24 11.07
CA PRO A 12 -4.30 -0.38 12.18
C PRO A 12 -3.76 -1.78 11.85
N ASP A 13 -4.38 -2.50 10.90
CA ASP A 13 -3.94 -3.85 10.55
C ASP A 13 -2.63 -3.89 9.74
N VAL A 14 -2.22 -2.76 9.14
CA VAL A 14 -0.97 -2.70 8.35
C VAL A 14 0.25 -3.00 9.22
N VAL A 15 0.22 -2.69 10.51
CA VAL A 15 1.33 -2.96 11.45
C VAL A 15 1.56 -4.46 11.68
N ARG A 16 0.58 -5.31 11.33
CA ARG A 16 0.65 -6.77 11.49
C ARG A 16 1.36 -7.46 10.34
N LEU A 17 1.72 -6.73 9.29
CA LEU A 17 2.42 -7.28 8.13
C LEU A 17 3.85 -7.72 8.49
N PRO A 18 4.36 -8.78 7.83
CA PRO A 18 5.67 -9.35 8.14
C PRO A 18 6.82 -8.56 7.51
N PHE A 19 7.01 -7.30 7.92
CA PHE A 19 8.04 -6.39 7.36
C PHE A 19 9.49 -6.89 7.46
N GLY A 20 9.75 -7.90 8.30
CA GLY A 20 11.08 -8.54 8.41
C GLY A 20 11.36 -9.60 7.35
N MET A 21 10.43 -9.85 6.43
CA MET A 21 10.54 -10.83 5.35
C MET A 21 10.38 -10.13 4.00
N ASP A 22 11.10 -10.59 2.99
CA ASP A 22 10.96 -10.13 1.61
C ASP A 22 9.52 -10.35 1.15
N LEU A 23 8.92 -9.34 0.52
CA LEU A 23 7.53 -9.34 0.03
C LEU A 23 7.25 -10.47 -0.96
N ALA A 24 8.29 -10.95 -1.64
CA ALA A 24 8.18 -12.09 -2.54
C ALA A 24 7.79 -13.38 -1.82
N ASP A 25 8.20 -13.51 -0.54
CA ASP A 25 8.09 -14.71 0.30
C ASP A 25 6.92 -14.63 1.29
N TRP A 26 6.17 -13.53 1.30
CA TRP A 26 5.00 -13.38 2.17
C TRP A 26 3.94 -14.45 1.87
N ASP A 27 3.53 -15.16 2.92
CA ASP A 27 2.42 -16.11 2.91
C ASP A 27 1.30 -15.60 3.83
N LEU A 28 0.24 -15.05 3.22
CA LEU A 28 -0.91 -14.49 3.92
C LEU A 28 -2.21 -15.00 3.28
N PRO A 29 -3.31 -15.16 4.04
CA PRO A 29 -4.56 -15.73 3.51
C PRO A 29 -5.16 -15.00 2.29
N HIS A 30 -4.97 -13.68 2.20
CA HIS A 30 -5.54 -12.83 1.14
C HIS A 30 -4.45 -12.00 0.44
N ILE A 31 -3.37 -12.67 0.04
CA ILE A 31 -2.33 -12.09 -0.81
C ILE A 31 -2.52 -12.52 -2.26
N HIS A 32 -2.43 -11.56 -3.17
CA HIS A 32 -2.61 -11.81 -4.59
C HIS A 32 -1.47 -11.17 -5.40
N GLY A 33 -1.11 -11.83 -6.50
CA GLY A 33 -0.25 -11.25 -7.51
C GLY A 33 -0.96 -10.11 -8.24
N VAL A 34 -0.19 -9.11 -8.66
CA VAL A 34 -0.71 -8.00 -9.48
C VAL A 34 -0.34 -8.22 -10.93
N LEU A 35 -1.31 -8.16 -11.83
CA LEU A 35 -1.06 -8.27 -13.27
C LEU A 35 -0.32 -7.04 -13.80
N GLY A 36 0.39 -7.21 -14.92
CA GLY A 36 1.12 -6.13 -15.60
C GLY A 36 2.63 -6.14 -15.35
N LEU A 37 3.32 -5.18 -15.95
CA LEU A 37 4.77 -5.06 -15.88
C LEU A 37 5.18 -4.21 -14.68
N HIS A 38 5.89 -4.82 -13.74
CA HIS A 38 6.42 -4.16 -12.55
C HIS A 38 7.93 -4.38 -12.48
N ARG A 39 8.70 -3.32 -12.20
CA ARG A 39 10.16 -3.43 -12.03
C ARG A 39 10.56 -4.00 -10.67
N HIS A 40 9.63 -3.98 -9.72
CA HIS A 40 9.83 -4.37 -8.33
C HIS A 40 8.71 -5.32 -7.89
N VAL A 41 8.88 -5.97 -6.75
CA VAL A 41 7.86 -6.89 -6.22
C VAL A 41 6.64 -6.09 -5.78
N VAL A 42 5.47 -6.47 -6.29
CA VAL A 42 4.18 -5.87 -5.95
C VAL A 42 3.21 -6.99 -5.58
N ARG A 43 2.44 -6.76 -4.51
CA ARG A 43 1.37 -7.65 -4.05
C ARG A 43 0.13 -6.84 -3.71
N LEU A 44 -1.04 -7.39 -3.99
CA LEU A 44 -2.30 -6.92 -3.43
C LEU A 44 -2.53 -7.71 -2.14
N VAL A 45 -2.73 -7.02 -1.03
CA VAL A 45 -2.97 -7.63 0.29
C VAL A 45 -4.29 -7.11 0.82
N GLU A 46 -5.15 -7.99 1.29
CA GLU A 46 -6.39 -7.58 1.96
C GLU A 46 -6.31 -7.84 3.47
N LEU A 47 -6.57 -6.81 4.26
CA LEU A 47 -6.48 -6.85 5.72
C LEU A 47 -7.80 -6.49 6.38
N GLY A 48 -8.01 -6.96 7.60
CA GLY A 48 -9.23 -6.76 8.37
C GLY A 48 -10.24 -7.89 8.23
N ASP A 49 -11.29 -7.81 9.05
CA ASP A 49 -12.38 -8.78 9.07
C ASP A 49 -13.22 -8.72 7.79
N GLU A 50 -13.95 -9.79 7.49
CA GLU A 50 -14.73 -9.93 6.25
C GLU A 50 -15.71 -8.75 6.00
N ALA A 51 -16.29 -8.18 7.06
CA ALA A 51 -17.22 -7.05 6.97
C ALA A 51 -16.54 -5.68 6.76
N ALA A 52 -15.23 -5.56 6.97
CA ALA A 52 -14.48 -4.30 6.96
C ALA A 52 -13.13 -4.40 6.23
N ARG A 53 -13.00 -5.38 5.33
CA ARG A 53 -11.73 -5.70 4.65
C ARG A 53 -11.29 -4.56 3.73
N VAL A 54 -10.02 -4.17 3.84
CA VAL A 54 -9.40 -3.11 3.04
C VAL A 54 -8.28 -3.72 2.19
N SER A 55 -8.30 -3.42 0.90
CA SER A 55 -7.26 -3.84 -0.05
C SER A 55 -6.13 -2.81 -0.12
N TYR A 56 -4.89 -3.29 -0.02
CA TYR A 56 -3.67 -2.51 -0.10
C TYR A 56 -2.81 -3.01 -1.26
N VAL A 57 -2.09 -2.10 -1.90
CA VAL A 57 -1.00 -2.46 -2.81
C VAL A 57 0.30 -2.26 -2.06
N VAL A 58 1.01 -3.35 -1.78
CA VAL A 58 2.31 -3.34 -1.13
C VAL A 58 3.39 -3.44 -2.20
N LYS A 59 4.39 -2.56 -2.12
CA LYS A 59 5.54 -2.55 -3.02
C LYS A 59 6.81 -2.64 -2.20
N GLU A 60 7.71 -3.54 -2.57
CA GLU A 60 9.05 -3.58 -2.01
C GLU A 60 9.99 -2.83 -2.95
N LEU A 61 10.55 -1.72 -2.47
CA LEU A 61 11.32 -0.78 -3.28
C LEU A 61 12.66 -0.46 -2.61
N PRO A 62 13.71 -0.16 -3.38
CA PRO A 62 14.86 0.53 -2.84
C PRO A 62 14.45 1.82 -2.13
N ASP A 63 15.02 2.03 -0.95
CA ASP A 63 14.87 3.19 -0.07
C ASP A 63 14.70 4.55 -0.76
N HIS A 64 15.55 4.86 -1.72
CA HIS A 64 15.53 6.14 -2.43
C HIS A 64 14.30 6.28 -3.34
N LEU A 65 13.82 5.18 -3.93
CA LEU A 65 12.60 5.15 -4.73
C LEU A 65 11.36 5.22 -3.84
N ALA A 66 11.34 4.49 -2.72
CA ALA A 66 10.25 4.56 -1.74
C ALA A 66 10.06 6.00 -1.23
N ARG A 67 11.14 6.65 -0.80
CA ARG A 67 11.10 8.06 -0.36
C ARG A 67 10.66 9.04 -1.46
N ARG A 68 11.07 8.79 -2.71
CA ARG A 68 10.66 9.61 -3.85
C ARG A 68 9.17 9.46 -4.15
N GLU A 69 8.65 8.23 -4.16
CA GLU A 69 7.23 7.95 -4.37
C GLU A 69 6.37 8.52 -3.24
N TYR A 70 6.79 8.34 -1.97
CA TYR A 70 6.12 8.94 -0.82
C TYR A 70 5.97 10.46 -0.96
N ARG A 71 7.07 11.18 -1.24
CA ARG A 71 7.03 12.64 -1.42
C ARG A 71 6.12 13.06 -2.58
N LEU A 72 6.18 12.34 -3.70
CA LEU A 72 5.33 12.63 -4.86
C LEU A 72 3.85 12.47 -4.51
N LEU A 73 3.46 11.33 -3.93
CA LEU A 73 2.07 11.05 -3.60
C LEU A 73 1.51 12.01 -2.56
N ARG A 74 2.32 12.39 -1.56
CA ARG A 74 1.95 13.42 -0.58
C ARG A 74 1.75 14.80 -1.24
N GLY A 75 2.65 15.21 -2.13
CA GLY A 75 2.48 16.46 -2.88
C GLY A 75 1.20 16.46 -3.74
N LEU A 76 0.88 15.34 -4.40
CA LEU A 76 -0.37 15.22 -5.16
C LEU A 76 -1.61 15.34 -4.26
N VAL A 77 -1.59 14.78 -3.04
CA VAL A 77 -2.67 14.95 -2.06
C VAL A 77 -2.79 16.41 -1.62
N GLU A 78 -1.67 17.08 -1.33
CA GLU A 78 -1.63 18.50 -0.94
C GLU A 78 -2.20 19.41 -2.05
N ASP A 79 -1.89 19.11 -3.30
CA ASP A 79 -2.42 19.79 -4.48
C ASP A 79 -3.87 19.40 -4.83
N ARG A 80 -4.49 18.51 -4.04
CA ARG A 80 -5.84 17.96 -4.26
C ARG A 80 -6.01 17.26 -5.61
N LEU A 81 -4.94 16.67 -6.11
CA LEU A 81 -4.95 15.88 -7.34
C LEU A 81 -5.38 14.44 -7.05
N PRO A 82 -6.12 13.78 -7.97
CA PRO A 82 -6.46 12.37 -7.82
C PRO A 82 -5.21 11.50 -7.72
N THR A 83 -5.05 10.81 -6.60
CA THR A 83 -3.90 9.96 -6.32
C THR A 83 -4.26 8.86 -5.31
N VAL A 84 -3.41 7.85 -5.20
CA VAL A 84 -3.45 6.91 -4.07
C VAL A 84 -2.86 7.57 -2.82
N VAL A 85 -3.34 7.16 -1.65
CA VAL A 85 -2.78 7.58 -0.36
C VAL A 85 -1.79 6.53 0.12
N VAL A 86 -0.65 6.99 0.63
CA VAL A 86 0.33 6.12 1.28
C VAL A 86 0.02 6.05 2.77
N VAL A 87 0.02 4.83 3.29
CA VAL A 87 -0.19 4.50 4.70
C VAL A 87 1.16 4.17 5.32
#